data_AF-A0A0F9P3R7-F1
#
_entry.id   AF-A0A0F9P3R7-F1
#
_cell.length_a   1.000
_cell.length_b   1.000
_cell.length_c   1.000
_cell.angle_alpha   90.00
_cell.angle_beta   90.00
_cell.angle_gamma   90.00
#
_symmetry.space_group_name_H-M   'P 1'
#
loop_
_entity.id
_entity.type
_entity.pdbx_description
1 polymer ?
#
loop_
_entity_poly.entity_id
_entity_poly.type
_entity_poly.pdbx_seq_one_letter_code
_entity_poly.pdbx_strand_id
1 'polypeptide(L)'
;MKNVIQYLFLGGVVAITSCDKIDDFLGSPDHNDDDKEEVSIFENKSELEPLVALQSQFNFVKAYSLISSTDILEDGFQLVGAQDGAGFLKEGDGYMYVVNAEDDYAVSRIHLDKNLNPLGGEWLLNSGVADFARQCSGTMWEKDIHGGPRDLFLSASESFNYDVKGIDPH
;
A
#
# COMPACT_ATOMS: atom_id res chain seq x y z
N MET A 1 -56.83 1.22 63.98
CA MET A 1 -56.45 -0.05 63.30
C MET A 1 -55.38 0.33 62.27
N LYS A 2 -54.09 0.13 62.61
CA LYS A 2 -53.20 -0.95 62.13
C LYS A 2 -52.69 -0.79 60.68
N ASN A 3 -51.39 -0.51 60.59
CA ASN A 3 -50.32 -0.97 59.67
C ASN A 3 -50.40 -0.65 58.15
N VAL A 4 -49.41 0.07 57.57
CA VAL A 4 -48.07 -0.33 57.05
C VAL A 4 -48.11 -1.25 55.81
N ILE A 5 -47.25 -0.92 54.82
CA ILE A 5 -46.48 -1.79 53.88
C ILE A 5 -46.83 -1.62 52.38
N GLN A 6 -46.03 -0.76 51.73
CA GLN A 6 -45.19 -0.96 50.53
C GLN A 6 -45.35 -2.26 49.73
N TYR A 7 -45.40 -2.14 48.38
CA TYR A 7 -44.97 -3.06 47.29
C TYR A 7 -45.81 -2.70 46.04
N LEU A 8 -45.36 -2.66 44.79
CA LEU A 8 -44.08 -2.90 44.12
C LEU A 8 -44.17 -2.22 42.74
N PHE A 9 -43.03 -1.85 42.17
CA PHE A 9 -42.80 -1.42 40.80
C PHE A 9 -43.44 -2.35 39.74
N LEU A 10 -44.04 -1.75 38.70
CA LEU A 10 -44.05 -2.19 37.29
C LEU A 10 -44.69 -1.03 36.51
N GLY A 11 -43.93 -0.16 35.85
CA GLY A 11 -43.27 -0.43 34.57
C GLY A 11 -44.02 0.34 33.47
N GLY A 12 -43.37 1.34 32.87
CA GLY A 12 -43.93 2.07 31.72
C GLY A 12 -43.65 3.56 31.72
N VAL A 13 -42.38 3.96 31.68
CA VAL A 13 -42.00 5.30 31.19
C VAL A 13 -42.40 5.34 29.72
N VAL A 14 -43.41 6.14 29.36
CA VAL A 14 -43.67 6.50 27.97
C VAL A 14 -42.53 7.42 27.54
N ALA A 15 -41.49 6.81 26.99
CA ALA A 15 -40.41 7.52 26.34
C ALA A 15 -40.98 8.16 25.07
N ILE A 16 -41.02 9.49 25.07
CA ILE A 16 -41.14 10.32 23.88
C ILE A 16 -39.89 10.10 23.01
N THR A 17 -39.86 9.01 22.23
CA THR A 17 -38.86 8.81 21.16
C THR A 17 -39.54 8.99 19.82
N SER A 18 -39.70 10.25 19.41
CA SER A 18 -40.01 10.58 18.04
C SER A 18 -39.51 11.99 17.73
N CYS A 19 -38.20 12.20 17.83
CA CYS A 19 -37.52 13.34 17.22
C CYS A 19 -36.48 12.96 16.15
N ASP A 20 -36.33 11.68 15.79
CA ASP A 20 -35.30 11.30 14.79
C ASP A 20 -35.80 11.36 13.33
N LYS A 21 -37.00 11.88 13.08
CA LYS A 21 -37.60 11.96 11.73
C LYS A 21 -37.95 13.38 11.26
N ILE A 22 -37.67 14.39 12.08
CA ILE A 22 -37.84 15.80 11.69
C ILE A 22 -36.55 16.36 11.10
N ASP A 23 -35.40 15.90 11.58
CA ASP A 23 -34.08 16.38 11.12
C ASP A 23 -33.78 16.00 9.65
N ASP A 24 -34.32 14.87 9.18
CA ASP A 24 -34.23 14.46 7.76
C ASP A 24 -35.09 15.32 6.81
N PHE A 25 -36.11 16.05 7.32
CA PHE A 25 -37.02 16.86 6.49
C PHE A 25 -36.65 18.35 6.48
N LEU A 26 -36.02 18.85 7.54
CA LEU A 26 -35.55 20.22 7.66
C LEU A 26 -34.03 20.18 7.75
N GLY A 27 -33.36 20.09 6.60
CA GLY A 27 -31.90 20.05 6.53
C GLY A 27 -31.25 21.02 7.53
N SER A 28 -30.70 20.47 8.61
CA SER A 28 -29.98 21.22 9.62
C SER A 28 -28.58 21.54 9.08
N PRO A 29 -28.13 22.80 9.14
CA PRO A 29 -26.85 23.22 8.62
C PRO A 29 -25.77 22.98 9.69
N ASP A 30 -25.49 21.73 10.03
CA ASP A 30 -24.29 21.39 10.81
C ASP A 30 -23.98 19.89 10.72
N HIS A 31 -23.65 19.44 9.52
CA HIS A 31 -22.68 18.37 9.39
C HIS A 31 -21.42 19.02 8.87
N ASN A 32 -20.47 19.21 9.79
CA ASN A 32 -19.07 19.07 9.42
C ASN A 32 -18.97 17.66 8.84
N ASP A 33 -19.15 17.57 7.52
CA ASP A 33 -18.47 16.54 6.77
C ASP A 33 -17.01 16.72 7.17
N ASP A 34 -16.53 15.82 8.02
CA ASP A 34 -15.10 15.59 8.12
C ASP A 34 -14.66 15.38 6.67
N ASP A 35 -14.06 16.41 6.09
CA ASP A 35 -13.33 16.35 4.84
C ASP A 35 -12.28 15.26 5.05
N LYS A 36 -12.67 14.01 4.81
CA LYS A 36 -11.73 12.92 4.62
C LYS A 36 -10.94 13.36 3.41
N GLU A 37 -9.79 13.99 3.66
CA GLU A 37 -8.84 14.34 2.63
C GLU A 37 -8.73 13.13 1.71
N GLU A 38 -9.17 13.29 0.45
CA GLU A 38 -9.01 12.23 -0.53
C GLU A 38 -7.51 11.97 -0.63
N VAL A 39 -7.10 10.80 -0.12
CA VAL A 39 -5.70 10.36 -0.12
C VAL A 39 -5.17 10.49 -1.55
N SER A 40 -4.23 11.41 -1.74
CA SER A 40 -3.71 11.78 -3.05
C SER A 40 -2.60 10.82 -3.46
N ILE A 41 -2.43 10.57 -4.76
CA ILE A 41 -1.23 9.88 -5.28
C ILE A 41 0.03 10.76 -5.17
N PHE A 42 -0.12 12.07 -4.96
CA PHE A 42 0.96 13.07 -4.96
C PHE A 42 1.30 13.55 -3.56
N GLU A 43 1.71 12.63 -2.70
CA GLU A 43 2.18 12.89 -1.33
C GLU A 43 3.23 11.83 -0.91
N ASN A 44 4.00 12.13 0.14
CA ASN A 44 4.92 11.16 0.73
C ASN A 44 4.13 10.04 1.40
N LYS A 45 4.44 8.80 1.02
CA LYS A 45 3.89 7.57 1.59
C LYS A 45 4.86 6.93 2.60
N SER A 46 6.15 7.24 2.46
CA SER A 46 7.20 6.90 3.42
C SER A 46 7.36 8.00 4.48
N GLU A 47 7.84 7.63 5.68
CA GLU A 47 8.22 8.61 6.71
C GLU A 47 9.45 9.44 6.32
N LEU A 48 10.26 8.96 5.37
CA LEU A 48 11.40 9.70 4.85
C LEU A 48 10.99 10.66 3.75
N GLU A 49 11.48 11.90 3.82
CA GLU A 49 11.43 12.81 2.69
C GLU A 49 12.21 12.26 1.49
N PRO A 50 11.82 12.62 0.25
CA PRO A 50 12.58 12.25 -0.93
C PRO A 50 14.03 12.72 -0.83
N LEU A 51 14.98 11.78 -0.83
CA LEU A 51 16.41 12.07 -0.75
C LEU A 51 16.99 12.47 -2.11
N VAL A 52 16.33 13.38 -2.81
CA VAL A 52 16.71 13.89 -4.14
C VAL A 52 16.65 15.42 -4.14
N ALA A 53 17.69 16.04 -4.70
CA ALA A 53 17.73 17.48 -4.91
C ALA A 53 17.30 17.81 -6.35
N LEU A 54 16.16 18.50 -6.49
CA LEU A 54 15.69 18.98 -7.79
C LEU A 54 16.44 20.27 -8.18
N GLN A 55 17.02 20.29 -9.37
CA GLN A 55 17.60 21.51 -9.92
C GLN A 55 16.49 22.53 -10.20
N SER A 56 16.78 23.82 -10.03
CA SER A 56 15.79 24.90 -10.12
C SER A 56 15.02 24.97 -11.44
N GLN A 57 15.60 24.48 -12.52
CA GLN A 57 14.96 24.37 -13.84
C GLN A 57 13.82 23.34 -13.88
N PHE A 58 13.75 22.41 -12.93
CA PHE A 58 12.67 21.42 -12.76
C PHE A 58 11.66 21.87 -11.70
N ASN A 59 11.38 23.18 -11.60
CA ASN A 59 10.45 23.74 -10.60
C ASN A 59 8.98 23.25 -10.70
N PHE A 60 8.64 22.56 -11.79
CA PHE A 60 7.35 21.90 -12.02
C PHE A 60 7.33 20.43 -11.58
N VAL A 61 8.47 19.86 -11.22
CA VAL A 61 8.59 18.49 -10.71
C VAL A 61 8.53 18.55 -9.18
N LYS A 62 7.78 17.62 -8.59
CA LYS A 62 7.82 17.33 -7.17
C LYS A 62 8.21 15.86 -7.01
N ALA A 63 9.14 15.59 -6.11
CA ALA A 63 9.46 14.24 -5.71
C ALA A 63 8.59 13.88 -4.51
N TYR A 64 8.15 12.63 -4.46
CA TYR A 64 7.44 12.04 -3.34
C TYR A 64 8.06 10.69 -3.02
N SER A 65 8.18 10.37 -1.74
CA SER A 65 8.75 9.11 -1.28
C SER A 65 7.65 8.06 -1.23
N LEU A 66 7.85 6.93 -1.89
CA LEU A 66 6.88 5.85 -1.94
C LEU A 66 7.08 4.87 -0.78
N ILE A 67 8.29 4.37 -0.63
CA ILE A 67 8.71 3.43 0.40
C ILE A 67 10.23 3.54 0.54
N SER A 68 10.74 3.27 1.73
CA SER A 68 12.15 3.29 2.07
C SER A 68 12.51 2.08 2.94
N SER A 69 13.80 1.88 3.17
CA SER A 69 14.26 0.82 4.05
C SER A 69 14.02 1.07 5.53
N THR A 70 13.54 2.26 5.93
CA THR A 70 13.11 2.51 7.32
C THR A 70 11.65 2.20 7.55
N ASP A 71 10.85 2.05 6.50
CA ASP A 71 9.43 1.74 6.61
C ASP A 71 9.22 0.25 6.86
N ILE A 72 8.39 -0.08 7.84
CA ILE A 72 7.91 -1.44 8.09
C ILE A 72 6.41 -1.42 7.81
N LEU A 73 5.97 -2.19 6.81
CA LEU A 73 4.57 -2.28 6.42
C LEU A 73 3.75 -3.06 7.44
N GLU A 74 2.42 -2.97 7.38
CA GLU A 74 1.52 -3.60 8.36
C GLU A 74 1.67 -5.13 8.44
N ASP A 75 2.03 -5.77 7.32
CA ASP A 75 2.31 -7.21 7.23
C ASP A 75 3.72 -7.60 7.72
N GLY A 76 4.53 -6.62 8.14
CA GLY A 76 5.90 -6.78 8.60
C GLY A 76 6.93 -6.78 7.47
N PHE A 77 6.54 -6.59 6.20
CA PHE A 77 7.49 -6.42 5.12
C PHE A 77 8.31 -5.14 5.32
N GLN A 78 9.61 -5.23 5.08
CA GLN A 78 10.53 -4.11 5.09
C GLN A 78 11.38 -4.17 3.83
N LEU A 79 11.34 -3.09 3.04
CA LEU A 79 12.20 -2.96 1.88
C LEU A 79 13.67 -2.84 2.34
N VAL A 80 14.60 -3.35 1.54
CA VAL A 80 16.03 -3.26 1.83
C VAL A 80 16.73 -2.30 0.86
N GLY A 81 18.04 -2.13 1.00
CA GLY A 81 18.82 -1.18 0.20
C GLY A 81 19.01 -1.63 -1.25
N ALA A 82 19.85 -0.88 -1.98
CA ALA A 82 20.34 -1.22 -3.32
C ALA A 82 19.23 -1.64 -4.30
N GLN A 83 18.15 -0.85 -4.32
CA GLN A 83 17.07 -1.05 -5.28
C GLN A 83 17.56 -0.72 -6.69
N ASP A 84 17.37 -1.65 -7.62
CA ASP A 84 17.81 -1.50 -9.01
C ASP A 84 16.60 -1.70 -9.95
N GLY A 85 16.76 -2.51 -10.99
CA GLY A 85 15.75 -2.71 -12.01
C GLY A 85 14.42 -3.16 -11.42
N ALA A 86 13.36 -2.64 -12.01
CA ALA A 86 12.02 -2.72 -11.46
C ALA A 86 10.96 -2.89 -12.54
N GLY A 87 9.80 -3.32 -12.07
CA GLY A 87 8.61 -3.56 -12.84
C GLY A 87 7.40 -2.96 -12.14
N PHE A 88 6.48 -2.40 -12.91
CA PHE A 88 5.28 -1.79 -12.38
C PHE A 88 4.07 -2.25 -13.20
N LEU A 89 3.17 -2.98 -12.56
CA LEU A 89 2.01 -3.60 -13.19
C LEU A 89 0.74 -3.06 -12.56
N LYS A 90 -0.33 -3.01 -13.35
CA LYS A 90 -1.66 -2.76 -12.82
C LYS A 90 -2.22 -4.03 -12.18
N GLU A 91 -2.77 -3.92 -10.98
CA GLU A 91 -3.39 -5.02 -10.25
C GLU A 91 -4.76 -4.58 -9.72
N GLY A 92 -5.85 -5.00 -10.39
CA GLY A 92 -7.19 -4.54 -10.04
C GLY A 92 -7.34 -3.01 -10.18
N ASP A 93 -7.69 -2.34 -9.09
CA ASP A 93 -7.71 -0.88 -8.99
C ASP A 93 -6.38 -0.28 -8.52
N GLY A 94 -5.47 -1.10 -7.99
CA GLY A 94 -4.14 -0.73 -7.54
C GLY A 94 -3.03 -1.17 -8.49
N TYR A 95 -1.86 -1.38 -7.91
CA TYR A 95 -0.63 -1.66 -8.63
C TYR A 95 0.25 -2.67 -7.88
N MET A 96 1.15 -3.27 -8.63
CA MET A 96 2.18 -4.16 -8.13
C MET A 96 3.53 -3.63 -8.57
N TYR A 97 4.44 -3.45 -7.62
CA TYR A 97 5.82 -3.01 -7.85
C TYR A 97 6.77 -4.17 -7.56
N VAL A 98 7.46 -4.66 -8.60
CA VAL A 98 8.45 -5.72 -8.48
C VAL A 98 9.82 -5.10 -8.63
N VAL A 99 10.76 -5.36 -7.71
CA VAL A 99 12.04 -4.67 -7.72
C VAL A 99 13.17 -5.53 -7.15
N ASN A 100 14.33 -5.44 -7.79
CA ASN A 100 15.54 -6.07 -7.29
C ASN A 100 16.06 -5.36 -6.05
N ALA A 101 16.58 -6.15 -5.11
CA ALA A 101 17.49 -5.69 -4.06
C ALA A 101 18.87 -6.29 -4.32
N GLU A 102 19.72 -5.54 -5.01
CA GLU A 102 20.94 -6.05 -5.63
C GLU A 102 21.92 -6.62 -4.59
N ASP A 103 22.23 -5.84 -3.56
CA ASP A 103 23.18 -6.21 -2.50
C ASP A 103 22.61 -7.21 -1.48
N ASP A 104 21.30 -7.41 -1.49
CA ASP A 104 20.59 -8.35 -0.63
C ASP A 104 20.22 -9.65 -1.35
N TYR A 105 20.66 -9.82 -2.60
CA TYR A 105 20.49 -11.06 -3.39
C TYR A 105 19.02 -11.48 -3.48
N ALA A 106 18.14 -10.50 -3.70
CA ALA A 106 16.70 -10.70 -3.57
C ALA A 106 15.91 -9.93 -4.63
N VAL A 107 14.67 -10.38 -4.83
CA VAL A 107 13.66 -9.67 -5.61
C VAL A 107 12.40 -9.62 -4.77
N SER A 108 11.84 -8.42 -4.61
CA SER A 108 10.60 -8.21 -3.87
C SER A 108 9.45 -7.87 -4.81
N ARG A 109 8.24 -8.16 -4.33
CA ARG A 109 6.98 -7.64 -4.85
C ARG A 109 6.31 -6.85 -3.75
N ILE A 110 5.83 -5.65 -4.07
CA ILE A 110 5.11 -4.76 -3.18
C ILE A 110 3.74 -4.47 -3.80
N HIS A 111 2.68 -4.65 -3.01
CA HIS A 111 1.32 -4.34 -3.41
C HIS A 111 0.98 -2.91 -3.01
N LEU A 112 0.35 -2.18 -3.93
CA LEU A 112 0.00 -0.78 -3.80
C LEU A 112 -1.49 -0.61 -4.10
N ASP A 113 -2.18 0.22 -3.33
CA ASP A 113 -3.56 0.59 -3.68
C ASP A 113 -3.60 1.57 -4.88
N LYS A 114 -4.81 1.95 -5.27
CA LYS A 114 -5.05 2.93 -6.35
C LYS A 114 -4.37 4.29 -6.13
N ASN A 115 -4.06 4.62 -4.88
CA ASN A 115 -3.45 5.87 -4.43
C ASN A 115 -1.94 5.72 -4.14
N LEU A 116 -1.34 4.59 -4.54
CA LEU A 116 0.06 4.23 -4.32
C LEU A 116 0.44 4.04 -2.84
N ASN A 117 -0.51 3.79 -1.95
CA ASN A 117 -0.17 3.42 -0.57
C ASN A 117 0.35 1.98 -0.55
N PRO A 118 1.54 1.71 0.03
CA PRO A 118 2.03 0.34 0.26
C PRO A 118 1.10 -0.44 1.19
N LEU A 119 0.59 -1.57 0.69
CA LEU A 119 -0.31 -2.46 1.44
C LEU A 119 0.42 -3.63 2.09
N GLY A 120 1.55 -4.04 1.49
CA GLY A 120 2.31 -5.21 1.93
C GLY A 120 3.34 -5.63 0.88
N GLY A 121 4.16 -6.62 1.21
CA GLY A 121 5.19 -7.12 0.29
C GLY A 121 5.73 -8.50 0.59
N GLU A 122 6.33 -9.11 -0.44
CA GLU A 122 6.83 -10.48 -0.41
C GLU A 122 8.19 -10.57 -1.12
N TRP A 123 9.03 -11.51 -0.68
CA TRP A 123 10.28 -11.85 -1.37
C TRP A 123 10.03 -12.96 -2.39
N LEU A 124 10.01 -12.61 -3.67
CA LEU A 124 9.89 -13.58 -4.78
C LEU A 124 11.17 -14.41 -4.95
N LEU A 125 12.31 -13.82 -4.60
CA LEU A 125 13.62 -14.46 -4.61
C LEU A 125 14.42 -14.00 -3.39
N ASN A 126 15.18 -14.90 -2.76
CA ASN A 126 16.16 -14.56 -1.73
C ASN A 126 17.34 -15.56 -1.71
N SER A 127 18.43 -15.13 -1.05
CA SER A 127 19.68 -15.87 -0.86
C SER A 127 19.56 -17.16 -0.04
N GLY A 128 18.43 -17.41 0.61
CA GLY A 128 18.27 -18.54 1.52
C GLY A 128 18.04 -19.88 0.81
N VAL A 129 17.48 -19.89 -0.40
CA VAL A 129 17.03 -21.12 -1.06
C VAL A 129 17.15 -21.10 -2.59
N ALA A 130 16.93 -19.96 -3.25
CA ALA A 130 16.58 -19.94 -4.67
C ALA A 130 17.69 -19.43 -5.61
N ASP A 131 18.52 -18.48 -5.17
CA ASP A 131 19.66 -18.00 -5.93
C ASP A 131 20.61 -17.19 -5.06
N PHE A 132 21.90 -17.55 -5.06
CA PHE A 132 22.94 -16.76 -4.40
C PHE A 132 23.68 -15.91 -5.44
N ALA A 133 22.96 -15.01 -6.09
CA ALA A 133 23.52 -14.00 -6.99
C ALA A 133 22.88 -12.63 -6.71
N ARG A 134 23.68 -11.57 -6.89
CA ARG A 134 23.16 -10.20 -6.83
C ARG A 134 22.21 -10.04 -8.01
N GLN A 135 21.07 -9.38 -7.81
CA GLN A 135 20.09 -9.17 -8.86
C GLN A 135 20.20 -7.73 -9.36
N CYS A 136 20.69 -7.56 -10.58
CA CYS A 136 21.05 -6.28 -11.18
C CYS A 136 20.28 -6.11 -12.49
N SER A 137 19.80 -4.89 -12.75
CA SER A 137 18.87 -4.60 -13.84
C SER A 137 17.58 -5.44 -13.81
N GLY A 138 16.55 -4.96 -14.49
CA GLY A 138 15.23 -5.55 -14.30
C GLY A 138 14.19 -4.82 -15.09
N THR A 139 13.28 -5.59 -15.69
CA THR A 139 12.17 -5.03 -16.44
C THR A 139 10.98 -5.98 -16.48
N MET A 140 9.78 -5.42 -16.64
CA MET A 140 8.61 -6.23 -16.94
C MET A 140 8.57 -6.63 -18.40
N TRP A 141 8.40 -7.94 -18.61
CA TRP A 141 7.89 -8.50 -19.85
C TRP A 141 6.38 -8.73 -19.70
N GLU A 142 5.59 -7.78 -20.23
CA GLU A 142 4.13 -7.94 -20.31
C GLU A 142 3.76 -8.74 -21.56
N LYS A 143 3.00 -9.83 -21.38
CA LYS A 143 2.59 -10.76 -22.45
C LYS A 143 1.77 -10.07 -23.52
N ASP A 144 0.99 -9.06 -23.16
CA ASP A 144 0.10 -8.37 -24.10
C ASP A 144 0.87 -7.37 -24.98
N ILE A 145 2.05 -6.93 -24.55
CA ILE A 145 2.93 -6.03 -25.30
C ILE A 145 3.96 -6.83 -26.11
N HIS A 146 4.60 -7.80 -25.47
CA HIS A 146 5.78 -8.50 -26.02
C HIS A 146 5.46 -9.93 -26.50
N GLY A 147 4.25 -10.43 -26.27
CA GLY A 147 3.85 -11.80 -26.55
C GLY A 147 4.26 -12.79 -25.46
N GLY A 148 3.89 -14.06 -25.62
CA GLY A 148 4.21 -15.13 -24.67
C GLY A 148 3.00 -15.60 -23.85
N PRO A 149 3.19 -16.63 -23.00
CA PRO A 149 2.08 -17.27 -22.28
C PRO A 149 1.65 -16.53 -21.01
N ARG A 150 2.54 -15.71 -20.41
CA ARG A 150 2.33 -15.01 -19.13
C ARG A 150 3.29 -13.83 -18.99
N ASP A 151 3.01 -12.96 -18.03
CA ASP A 151 3.90 -11.87 -17.64
C ASP A 151 5.11 -12.42 -16.89
N LEU A 152 6.27 -11.78 -17.05
CA LEU A 152 7.51 -12.14 -16.38
C LEU A 152 8.24 -10.89 -15.94
N PHE A 153 8.74 -10.87 -14.71
CA PHE A 153 9.79 -9.95 -14.34
C PHE A 153 11.14 -10.58 -14.73
N LEU A 154 11.86 -9.93 -15.64
CA LEU A 154 13.18 -10.38 -16.08
C LEU A 154 14.24 -9.71 -15.22
N SER A 155 14.94 -10.48 -14.40
CA SER A 155 16.03 -9.99 -13.54
C SER A 155 17.36 -10.63 -13.94
N ALA A 156 18.44 -9.86 -14.02
CA ALA A 156 19.75 -10.39 -14.40
C ALA A 156 20.62 -10.64 -13.17
N SER A 157 21.12 -11.86 -13.05
CA SER A 157 22.04 -12.22 -11.99
C SER A 157 23.44 -11.74 -12.31
N GLU A 158 24.10 -11.13 -11.32
CA GLU A 158 25.48 -10.71 -11.38
C GLU A 158 26.28 -11.21 -10.17
N SER A 159 27.61 -11.10 -10.25
CA SER A 159 28.60 -11.71 -9.33
C SER A 159 28.64 -13.24 -9.33
N PHE A 160 27.50 -13.91 -9.50
CA PHE A 160 27.34 -15.37 -9.59
C PHE A 160 26.24 -15.74 -10.60
N ASN A 161 26.26 -16.97 -11.11
CA ASN A 161 25.30 -17.59 -12.04
C ASN A 161 25.11 -16.94 -13.43
N TYR A 162 25.26 -15.61 -13.55
CA TYR A 162 25.32 -14.84 -14.80
C TYR A 162 24.20 -15.14 -15.81
N ASP A 163 22.99 -15.38 -15.30
CA ASP A 163 21.80 -15.71 -16.07
C ASP A 163 20.69 -14.69 -15.88
N VAL A 164 19.81 -14.58 -16.89
CA VAL A 164 18.58 -13.79 -16.76
C VAL A 164 17.47 -14.74 -16.31
N LYS A 165 16.81 -14.39 -15.22
CA LYS A 165 15.70 -15.16 -14.65
C LYS A 165 14.37 -14.53 -15.03
N GLY A 166 13.45 -15.35 -15.50
CA GLY A 166 12.04 -14.98 -15.60
C GLY A 166 11.32 -15.35 -14.32
N ILE A 167 10.99 -14.36 -13.50
CA ILE A 167 10.26 -14.50 -12.24
C ILE A 167 8.78 -14.26 -12.54
N ASP A 168 7.90 -15.12 -12.01
CA ASP A 168 6.46 -14.86 -12.07
C ASP A 168 6.14 -13.67 -11.16
N PRO A 169 5.58 -12.57 -11.69
CA PRO A 169 5.19 -11.45 -10.86
C PRO A 169 3.93 -11.75 -10.03
N HIS A 170 3.16 -12.82 -10.27
CA HIS A 170 1.88 -13.13 -9.58
C HIS A 170 1.97 -14.31 -8.59
#